data_AF-A0A847XCF7-F1
#
_entry.id   AF-A0A847XCF7-F1
#
_cell.length_a   1.000
_cell.length_b   1.000
_cell.length_c   1.000
_cell.angle_alpha   90.00
_cell.angle_beta   90.00
_cell.angle_gamma   90.00
#
_symmetry.space_group_name_H-M   'P 1'
#
loop_
_entity.id
_entity.type
_entity.pdbx_description
1 polymer ?
#
loop_
_entity_poly.entity_id
_entity_poly.type
_entity_poly.pdbx_seq_one_letter_code
_entity_poly.pdbx_strand_id
1 'polypeptide(L)'
;MDYINILSFIISIAISYIGAPMVWNMLYKSKTLSLNYRNEQIPICMGLLFMFVQSISVSIILLLTQDNIKYIMYYLFAFTLIGLAGLLDDLIGDKNIKGFKGHIKSFFRGNLTTGGIKAGIGFFVALFISVMISKGTMEVIVNTLIIALFTNLINLFDLRPGRSIKIFILISIIMLFTSSIKEYNFLFYSFYGILVIYFPLDLKAKSMMGDVGSNVLGITLGIFCSLTHSLIVKSIYLLLLIIIHILAEKISFSNIIKNNKILNFIDSLGR
;
A
#
# COMPACT_ATOMS: atom_id res chain seq x y z
N MET A 1 10.71 23.28 -2.95
CA MET A 1 10.43 21.92 -2.43
C MET A 1 9.15 21.89 -1.58
N ASP A 2 8.98 22.75 -0.56
CA ASP A 2 7.80 22.67 0.31
C ASP A 2 6.46 22.95 -0.38
N TYR A 3 6.43 23.87 -1.35
CA TYR A 3 5.20 24.14 -2.12
C TYR A 3 4.78 22.95 -2.99
N ILE A 4 5.72 22.11 -3.44
CA ILE A 4 5.41 20.93 -4.28
C ILE A 4 4.63 19.91 -3.47
N ASN A 5 5.02 19.70 -2.20
CA ASN A 5 4.32 18.80 -1.29
C ASN A 5 2.88 19.27 -1.06
N ILE A 6 2.70 20.56 -0.77
CA ILE A 6 1.38 21.16 -0.57
C ILE A 6 0.54 21.09 -1.85
N LEU A 7 1.14 21.42 -3.00
CA LEU A 7 0.48 21.35 -4.29
C LEU A 7 0.01 19.92 -4.61
N SER A 8 0.87 18.92 -4.38
CA SER A 8 0.54 17.50 -4.58
C SER A 8 -0.62 17.06 -3.69
N PHE A 9 -0.64 17.49 -2.43
CA PHE A 9 -1.75 17.26 -1.50
C PHE A 9 -3.06 17.88 -2.02
N ILE A 10 -3.04 19.17 -2.40
CA ILE A 10 -4.23 19.90 -2.87
C ILE A 10 -4.80 19.28 -4.16
N ILE A 11 -3.93 18.98 -5.15
CA ILE A 11 -4.34 18.34 -6.40
C ILE A 11 -5.01 16.98 -6.09
N SER A 12 -4.40 16.21 -5.20
CA SER A 12 -4.91 14.88 -4.84
C SER A 12 -6.26 14.96 -4.12
N ILE A 13 -6.48 15.96 -3.26
CA ILE A 13 -7.80 16.22 -2.66
C ILE A 13 -8.83 16.53 -3.74
N ALA A 14 -8.51 17.48 -4.64
CA ALA A 14 -9.45 17.93 -5.65
C ALA A 14 -9.89 16.78 -6.58
N ILE A 15 -8.94 15.98 -7.06
CA ILE A 15 -9.24 14.83 -7.91
C ILE A 15 -9.97 13.74 -7.11
N SER A 16 -9.58 13.47 -5.86
CA SER A 16 -10.25 12.46 -5.02
C SER A 16 -11.68 12.82 -4.68
N TYR A 17 -11.97 14.11 -4.42
CA TYR A 17 -13.32 14.59 -4.13
C TYR A 17 -14.29 14.26 -5.27
N ILE A 18 -13.82 14.37 -6.52
CA ILE A 18 -14.57 14.03 -7.73
C ILE A 18 -14.55 12.50 -7.97
N GLY A 19 -13.37 11.88 -7.87
CA GLY A 19 -13.16 10.48 -8.23
C GLY A 19 -13.78 9.49 -7.26
N ALA A 20 -13.81 9.78 -5.96
CA ALA A 20 -14.34 8.87 -4.94
C ALA A 20 -15.80 8.46 -5.19
N PRO A 21 -16.76 9.39 -5.38
CA PRO A 21 -18.15 9.01 -5.69
C PRO A 21 -18.27 8.32 -7.05
N MET A 22 -17.45 8.68 -8.05
CA MET A 22 -17.48 8.03 -9.37
C MET A 22 -17.05 6.56 -9.29
N VAL A 23 -15.90 6.29 -8.67
CA VAL A 23 -15.36 4.93 -8.50
C VAL A 23 -16.28 4.09 -7.62
N TRP A 24 -16.79 4.67 -6.53
CA TRP A 24 -17.75 3.98 -5.65
C TRP A 24 -19.02 3.56 -6.41
N ASN A 25 -19.62 4.49 -7.17
CA ASN A 25 -20.83 4.22 -7.95
C ASN A 25 -20.59 3.19 -9.05
N MET A 26 -19.43 3.24 -9.72
CA MET A 26 -19.03 2.27 -10.72
C MET A 26 -19.00 0.86 -10.13
N LEU A 27 -18.28 0.67 -9.01
CA LEU A 27 -18.14 -0.62 -8.34
C LEU A 27 -19.47 -1.15 -7.79
N TYR A 28 -20.30 -0.26 -7.25
CA TYR A 28 -21.63 -0.63 -6.77
C TYR A 28 -22.55 -1.09 -7.91
N LYS A 29 -22.60 -0.32 -9.01
CA LYS A 29 -23.42 -0.67 -10.19
C LYS A 29 -22.95 -1.95 -10.89
N SER A 30 -21.64 -2.21 -10.91
CA SER A 30 -21.07 -3.44 -11.48
C SER A 30 -21.19 -4.66 -10.57
N LYS A 31 -21.80 -4.52 -9.37
CA LYS A 31 -21.88 -5.57 -8.34
C LYS A 31 -20.51 -6.09 -7.89
N THR A 32 -19.48 -5.26 -7.97
CA THR A 32 -18.15 -5.55 -7.43
C THR A 32 -18.16 -5.31 -5.93
N LEU A 33 -18.82 -6.21 -5.20
CA LEU A 33 -19.09 -6.12 -3.77
C LEU A 33 -18.44 -7.29 -3.03
N SER A 34 -18.07 -7.07 -1.76
CA SER A 34 -17.68 -8.15 -0.85
C SER A 34 -18.25 -7.90 0.55
N LEU A 35 -18.38 -8.97 1.33
CA LEU A 35 -18.82 -8.88 2.72
C LEU A 35 -17.75 -8.19 3.56
N ASN A 36 -18.16 -7.19 4.33
CA ASN A 36 -17.33 -6.54 5.34
C ASN A 36 -17.31 -7.35 6.65
N TYR A 37 -16.61 -6.85 7.67
CA TYR A 37 -16.53 -7.50 8.98
C TYR A 37 -17.87 -7.57 9.74
N ARG A 38 -18.89 -6.81 9.30
CA ARG A 38 -20.27 -6.83 9.80
C ARG A 38 -21.19 -7.69 8.94
N ASN A 39 -20.66 -8.43 7.96
CA ASN A 39 -21.39 -9.20 6.95
C ASN A 39 -22.32 -8.37 6.05
N GLU A 40 -22.00 -7.11 5.84
CA GLU A 40 -22.70 -6.24 4.89
C GLU A 40 -21.97 -6.24 3.54
N GLN A 41 -22.71 -6.30 2.43
CA GLN A 41 -22.12 -6.18 1.09
C GLN A 41 -21.80 -4.72 0.80
N ILE A 42 -20.51 -4.42 0.61
CA ILE A 42 -20.03 -3.08 0.26
C ILE A 42 -19.04 -3.16 -0.90
N PRO A 43 -18.85 -2.06 -1.65
CA PRO A 43 -17.86 -2.03 -2.74
C PRO A 43 -16.46 -2.43 -2.28
N ILE A 44 -15.85 -3.37 -3.01
CA ILE A 44 -14.45 -3.76 -2.91
C ILE A 44 -13.66 -3.13 -4.06
N CYS A 45 -12.32 -3.11 -3.98
CA CYS A 45 -11.42 -2.50 -4.96
C CYS A 45 -11.42 -0.97 -4.98
N MET A 46 -11.81 -0.29 -3.88
CA MET A 46 -11.70 1.18 -3.83
C MET A 46 -10.26 1.69 -3.94
N GLY A 47 -9.25 0.82 -3.78
CA GLY A 47 -7.86 1.13 -4.11
C GLY A 47 -7.64 1.57 -5.57
N LEU A 48 -8.58 1.29 -6.49
CA LEU A 48 -8.58 1.87 -7.84
C LEU A 48 -8.57 3.41 -7.81
N LEU A 49 -9.28 4.02 -6.85
CA LEU A 49 -9.23 5.47 -6.62
C LEU A 49 -7.79 5.92 -6.37
N PHE A 50 -7.05 5.17 -5.54
CA PHE A 50 -5.69 5.52 -5.18
C PHE A 50 -4.80 5.45 -6.41
N MET A 51 -4.97 4.40 -7.23
CA MET A 51 -4.20 4.25 -8.46
C MET A 51 -4.41 5.42 -9.41
N PHE A 52 -5.67 5.79 -9.68
CA PHE A 52 -5.96 6.88 -10.60
C PHE A 52 -5.47 8.23 -10.06
N VAL A 53 -5.82 8.56 -8.82
CA VAL A 53 -5.47 9.87 -8.25
C VAL A 53 -3.96 10.01 -8.09
N GLN A 54 -3.27 9.01 -7.54
CA GLN A 54 -1.83 9.06 -7.35
C GLN A 54 -1.11 9.19 -8.69
N SER A 55 -1.50 8.38 -9.69
CA SER A 55 -0.85 8.43 -11.02
C SER A 55 -1.03 9.79 -11.69
N ILE A 56 -2.24 10.35 -11.65
CA ILE A 56 -2.52 11.68 -12.23
C ILE A 56 -1.76 12.76 -11.46
N SER A 57 -1.84 12.76 -10.13
CA SER A 57 -1.23 13.78 -9.28
C SER A 57 0.29 13.79 -9.41
N VAL A 58 0.92 12.62 -9.35
CA VAL A 58 2.37 12.47 -9.55
C VAL A 58 2.78 12.89 -10.97
N SER A 59 1.98 12.56 -11.98
CA SER A 59 2.26 12.97 -13.38
C SER A 59 2.16 14.48 -13.56
N ILE A 60 1.21 15.15 -12.90
CA ILE A 60 1.12 16.62 -12.93
C ILE A 60 2.34 17.24 -12.25
N ILE A 61 2.74 16.76 -11.08
CA ILE A 61 3.96 17.24 -10.41
C ILE A 61 5.21 17.02 -11.29
N LEU A 62 5.28 15.87 -11.96
CA LEU A 62 6.37 15.54 -12.88
C LEU A 62 6.44 16.53 -14.06
N LEU A 63 5.30 16.88 -14.65
CA LEU A 63 5.22 17.86 -15.74
C LEU A 63 5.68 19.26 -15.31
N LEU A 64 5.38 19.64 -14.06
CA LEU A 64 5.71 20.96 -13.53
C LEU A 64 7.17 21.11 -13.07
N THR A 65 7.78 20.02 -12.61
CA THR A 65 9.11 20.04 -12.00
C THR A 65 10.19 19.53 -12.93
N GLN A 66 9.90 18.50 -13.74
CA GLN A 66 10.85 17.78 -14.58
C GLN A 66 12.05 17.18 -13.82
N ASP A 67 11.95 17.07 -12.49
CA ASP A 67 13.01 16.55 -11.63
C ASP A 67 12.87 15.03 -11.43
N ASN A 68 14.02 14.33 -11.34
CA ASN A 68 14.11 12.91 -11.00
C ASN A 68 13.18 11.98 -11.81
N ILE A 69 12.90 12.33 -13.07
CA ILE A 69 11.91 11.67 -13.93
C ILE A 69 12.09 10.15 -13.94
N LYS A 70 13.34 9.70 -14.06
CA LYS A 70 13.71 8.28 -14.06
C LYS A 70 13.16 7.53 -12.82
N TYR A 71 13.37 8.05 -11.62
CA TYR A 71 12.93 7.41 -10.38
C TYR A 71 11.41 7.46 -10.20
N ILE A 72 10.78 8.54 -10.65
CA ILE A 72 9.32 8.66 -10.63
C ILE A 72 8.66 7.69 -11.62
N MET A 73 9.26 7.48 -12.79
CA MET A 73 8.80 6.45 -13.74
C MET A 73 8.93 5.05 -13.16
N TYR A 74 10.03 4.75 -12.46
CA TYR A 74 10.20 3.46 -11.76
C TYR A 74 9.14 3.27 -10.68
N TYR A 75 8.86 4.31 -9.90
CA TYR A 75 7.77 4.30 -8.93
C TYR A 75 6.41 4.01 -9.59
N LEU A 76 6.04 4.75 -10.64
CA LEU A 76 4.75 4.57 -11.33
C LEU A 76 4.63 3.18 -11.98
N PHE A 77 5.71 2.65 -12.55
CA PHE A 77 5.74 1.28 -13.09
C PHE A 77 5.47 0.24 -12.00
N ALA A 78 6.19 0.31 -10.88
CA ALA A 78 6.02 -0.62 -9.77
C ALA A 78 4.62 -0.52 -9.15
N PHE A 79 4.18 0.72 -8.94
CA PHE A 79 2.89 1.09 -8.36
C PHE A 79 1.72 0.56 -9.19
N THR A 80 1.75 0.74 -10.51
CA THR A 80 0.71 0.25 -11.41
C THR A 80 0.70 -1.27 -11.48
N LEU A 81 1.86 -1.92 -11.64
CA LEU A 81 1.92 -3.38 -11.70
C LEU A 81 1.44 -4.05 -10.42
N ILE A 82 1.82 -3.55 -9.25
CA ILE A 82 1.36 -4.15 -8.00
C ILE A 82 -0.12 -3.88 -7.75
N GLY A 83 -0.62 -2.71 -8.14
CA GLY A 83 -2.03 -2.39 -8.05
C GLY A 83 -2.88 -3.27 -8.97
N LEU A 84 -2.40 -3.59 -10.17
CA LEU A 84 -3.03 -4.56 -11.07
C LEU A 84 -3.00 -5.99 -10.51
N ALA A 85 -1.89 -6.40 -9.89
CA ALA A 85 -1.79 -7.69 -9.21
C ALA A 85 -2.78 -7.78 -8.03
N GLY A 86 -2.93 -6.70 -7.26
CA GLY A 86 -3.95 -6.58 -6.22
C GLY A 86 -5.37 -6.61 -6.77
N LEU A 87 -5.62 -5.97 -7.92
CA LEU A 87 -6.93 -5.98 -8.58
C LEU A 87 -7.32 -7.37 -9.04
N LEU A 88 -6.37 -8.12 -9.60
CA LEU A 88 -6.57 -9.50 -10.01
C LEU A 88 -6.94 -10.38 -8.80
N ASP A 89 -6.28 -10.18 -7.65
CA ASP A 89 -6.57 -10.91 -6.42
C ASP A 89 -7.94 -10.53 -5.82
N ASP A 90 -8.31 -9.26 -5.82
CA ASP A 90 -9.62 -8.81 -5.35
C ASP A 90 -10.78 -9.36 -6.21
N LEU A 91 -10.59 -9.45 -7.54
CA LEU A 91 -11.64 -9.85 -8.48
C LEU A 91 -11.80 -11.36 -8.66
N ILE A 92 -10.69 -12.10 -8.68
CA ILE A 92 -10.66 -13.53 -9.08
C ILE A 92 -10.09 -14.41 -7.95
N GLY A 93 -9.69 -13.83 -6.82
CA GLY A 93 -9.04 -14.56 -5.75
C GLY A 93 -9.95 -15.57 -5.03
N ASP A 94 -9.43 -16.79 -4.88
CA ASP A 94 -10.11 -17.85 -4.14
C ASP A 94 -9.96 -17.62 -2.62
N LYS A 95 -11.08 -17.28 -1.97
CA LYS A 95 -11.14 -17.02 -0.52
C LYS A 95 -10.87 -18.26 0.34
N ASN A 96 -10.86 -19.46 -0.24
CA ASN A 96 -10.62 -20.72 0.47
C ASN A 96 -9.13 -21.02 0.65
N ILE A 97 -8.26 -20.48 -0.21
CA ILE A 97 -6.81 -20.70 -0.13
C ILE A 97 -6.18 -19.49 0.55
N LYS A 98 -5.73 -19.67 1.80
CA LYS A 98 -5.12 -18.61 2.59
C LYS A 98 -3.68 -18.95 2.99
N GLY A 99 -2.86 -17.91 3.05
CA GLY A 99 -1.50 -17.96 3.58
C GLY A 99 -0.47 -18.57 2.62
N PHE A 100 0.80 -18.27 2.88
CA PHE A 100 1.92 -18.63 2.02
C PHE A 100 2.04 -20.15 1.77
N LYS A 101 1.84 -20.96 2.81
CA LYS A 101 1.85 -22.43 2.71
C LYS A 101 0.72 -22.97 1.81
N GLY A 102 -0.44 -22.32 1.83
CA GLY A 102 -1.59 -22.71 1.00
C GLY A 102 -1.32 -22.50 -0.48
N HIS A 103 -0.79 -21.31 -0.84
CA HIS A 103 -0.43 -20.98 -2.22
C HIS A 103 0.70 -21.85 -2.74
N ILE A 104 1.75 -22.10 -1.94
CA ILE A 104 2.85 -23.01 -2.32
C ILE A 104 2.34 -24.43 -2.56
N LYS A 105 1.50 -24.95 -1.65
CA LYS A 105 0.93 -26.29 -1.79
C LYS A 105 0.04 -26.40 -3.03
N SER A 106 -0.71 -25.36 -3.37
CA SER A 106 -1.51 -25.28 -4.59
C SER A 106 -0.62 -25.28 -5.84
N PHE A 107 0.46 -24.50 -5.82
CA PHE A 107 1.41 -24.41 -6.93
C PHE A 107 2.06 -25.77 -7.23
N PHE A 108 2.54 -26.48 -6.20
CA PHE A 108 3.10 -27.83 -6.38
C PHE A 108 2.07 -28.88 -6.82
N ARG A 109 0.77 -28.56 -6.76
CA ARG A 109 -0.32 -29.39 -7.31
C ARG A 109 -0.73 -28.96 -8.72
N GLY A 110 -0.01 -28.03 -9.36
CA GLY A 110 -0.30 -27.52 -10.70
C GLY A 110 -1.33 -26.39 -10.74
N ASN A 111 -1.81 -25.91 -9.59
CA ASN A 111 -2.85 -24.88 -9.51
C ASN A 111 -2.25 -23.52 -9.14
N LEU A 112 -2.16 -22.63 -10.12
CA LEU A 112 -1.77 -21.24 -9.93
C LEU A 112 -2.90 -20.47 -9.24
N THR A 113 -2.61 -19.94 -8.06
CA THR A 113 -3.52 -19.05 -7.33
C THR A 113 -3.19 -17.58 -7.61
N THR A 114 -4.19 -16.72 -7.59
CA THR A 114 -4.03 -15.26 -7.69
C THR A 114 -3.08 -14.71 -6.63
N GLY A 115 -3.19 -15.18 -5.37
CA GLY A 115 -2.28 -14.79 -4.28
C GLY A 115 -0.82 -15.19 -4.53
N GLY A 116 -0.59 -16.34 -5.19
CA GLY A 116 0.73 -16.78 -5.63
C GLY A 116 1.29 -15.92 -6.77
N ILE A 117 0.46 -15.58 -7.76
CA ILE A 117 0.81 -14.65 -8.85
C ILE A 117 1.17 -13.28 -8.27
N LYS A 118 0.35 -12.77 -7.34
CA LYS A 118 0.58 -11.50 -6.64
C LYS A 118 1.91 -11.50 -5.89
N ALA A 119 2.22 -12.56 -5.13
CA ALA A 119 3.50 -12.68 -4.43
C ALA A 119 4.70 -12.72 -5.41
N GLY A 120 4.57 -13.46 -6.51
CA GLY A 120 5.59 -13.52 -7.56
C GLY A 120 5.83 -12.18 -8.24
N ILE A 121 4.76 -11.49 -8.66
CA ILE A 121 4.83 -10.14 -9.25
C ILE A 121 5.40 -9.16 -8.23
N GLY A 122 4.96 -9.20 -6.97
CA GLY A 122 5.48 -8.34 -5.90
C GLY A 122 6.97 -8.50 -5.68
N PHE A 123 7.46 -9.74 -5.63
CA PHE A 123 8.90 -10.01 -5.51
C PHE A 123 9.68 -9.56 -6.76
N PHE A 124 9.16 -9.86 -7.96
CA PHE A 124 9.78 -9.44 -9.22
C PHE A 124 9.90 -7.92 -9.30
N VAL A 125 8.82 -7.19 -9.02
CA VAL A 125 8.81 -5.73 -9.02
C VAL A 125 9.78 -5.18 -7.98
N ALA A 126 9.76 -5.73 -6.76
CA ALA A 126 10.70 -5.32 -5.72
C ALA A 126 12.16 -5.49 -6.14
N LEU A 127 12.51 -6.64 -6.73
CA LEU A 127 13.86 -6.92 -7.22
C LEU A 127 14.24 -6.01 -8.38
N PHE A 128 13.35 -5.90 -9.38
CA PHE A 128 13.58 -5.06 -10.56
C PHE A 128 13.86 -3.61 -10.19
N ILE A 129 13.02 -3.03 -9.34
CA ILE A 129 13.21 -1.64 -8.88
C ILE A 129 14.49 -1.51 -8.08
N SER A 130 14.78 -2.47 -7.19
CA SER A 130 16.00 -2.46 -6.40
C SER A 130 17.26 -2.49 -7.27
N VAL A 131 17.29 -3.28 -8.33
CA VAL A 131 18.40 -3.29 -9.30
C VAL A 131 18.56 -1.92 -9.97
N MET A 132 17.47 -1.25 -10.29
CA MET A 132 17.51 0.03 -11.01
C MET A 132 17.93 1.23 -10.14
N ILE A 133 17.73 1.16 -8.82
CA ILE A 133 17.97 2.28 -7.90
C ILE A 133 19.21 2.11 -7.00
N SER A 134 19.75 0.90 -6.88
CA SER A 134 20.84 0.60 -5.95
C SER A 134 22.21 0.66 -6.62
N LYS A 135 23.26 0.99 -5.85
CA LYS A 135 24.63 1.06 -6.37
C LYS A 135 25.42 -0.25 -6.22
N GLY A 136 24.98 -1.17 -5.36
CA GLY A 136 25.68 -2.42 -5.08
C GLY A 136 24.75 -3.55 -4.66
N THR A 137 25.27 -4.78 -4.69
CA THR A 137 24.50 -6.03 -4.46
C THR A 137 23.84 -6.08 -3.09
N MET A 138 24.53 -5.65 -2.03
CA MET A 138 23.97 -5.60 -0.69
C MET A 138 22.76 -4.66 -0.61
N GLU A 139 22.84 -3.50 -1.27
CA GLU A 139 21.74 -2.54 -1.30
C GLU A 139 20.56 -3.07 -2.13
N VAL A 140 20.83 -3.80 -3.23
CA VAL A 140 19.78 -4.50 -3.99
C VAL A 140 19.02 -5.48 -3.11
N ILE A 141 19.72 -6.31 -2.32
CA ILE A 141 19.09 -7.29 -1.42
C ILE A 141 18.22 -6.57 -0.38
N VAL A 142 18.77 -5.55 0.29
CA VAL A 142 18.05 -4.80 1.32
C VAL A 142 16.82 -4.09 0.75
N ASN A 143 16.95 -3.37 -0.36
CA ASN A 143 15.83 -2.68 -1.01
C ASN A 143 14.77 -3.69 -1.48
N THR A 144 15.16 -4.86 -2.00
CA THR A 144 14.21 -5.89 -2.48
C THR A 144 13.36 -6.37 -1.32
N LEU A 145 13.99 -6.70 -0.19
CA LEU A 145 13.28 -7.16 1.00
C LEU A 145 12.40 -6.06 1.60
N ILE A 146 12.89 -4.81 1.65
CA ILE A 146 12.11 -3.67 2.15
C ILE A 146 10.85 -3.44 1.31
N ILE A 147 10.99 -3.39 -0.02
CA ILE A 147 9.85 -3.14 -0.92
C ILE A 147 8.83 -4.28 -0.81
N ALA A 148 9.28 -5.54 -0.85
CA ALA A 148 8.39 -6.69 -0.73
C ALA A 148 7.68 -6.74 0.63
N LEU A 149 8.41 -6.54 1.73
CA LEU A 149 7.85 -6.64 3.08
C LEU A 149 6.94 -5.45 3.42
N PHE A 150 7.22 -4.22 2.98
CA PHE A 150 6.27 -3.12 3.17
C PHE A 150 4.98 -3.31 2.37
N THR A 151 5.09 -3.82 1.14
CA THR A 151 3.92 -4.17 0.31
C THR A 151 3.02 -5.16 1.06
N ASN A 152 3.61 -6.23 1.61
CA ASN A 152 2.87 -7.22 2.38
C ASN A 152 2.41 -6.72 3.77
N LEU A 153 3.16 -5.80 4.40
CA LEU A 153 2.85 -5.26 5.73
C LEU A 153 1.47 -4.59 5.76
N ILE A 154 1.17 -3.70 4.81
CA ILE A 154 -0.11 -2.98 4.83
C ILE A 154 -1.27 -3.97 4.64
N ASN A 155 -1.10 -4.97 3.78
CA ASN A 155 -2.10 -6.00 3.57
C ASN A 155 -2.36 -6.84 4.83
N LEU A 156 -1.31 -7.15 5.60
CA LEU A 156 -1.43 -7.88 6.86
C LEU A 156 -2.35 -7.19 7.88
N PHE A 157 -2.39 -5.87 7.87
CA PHE A 157 -3.23 -5.08 8.76
C PHE A 157 -4.59 -4.70 8.17
N ASP A 158 -4.89 -5.07 6.92
CA ASP A 158 -6.16 -4.77 6.26
C ASP A 158 -7.28 -5.75 6.64
N LEU A 159 -7.47 -5.92 7.95
CA LEU A 159 -8.45 -6.85 8.52
C LEU A 159 -9.66 -6.14 9.15
N ARG A 160 -9.54 -4.83 9.38
CA ARG A 160 -10.60 -4.00 9.96
C ARG A 160 -10.54 -2.59 9.37
N PRO A 161 -11.71 -1.94 9.20
CA PRO A 161 -11.77 -0.67 8.51
C PRO A 161 -10.87 0.40 9.13
N GLY A 162 -10.06 1.07 8.32
CA GLY A 162 -9.18 2.15 8.73
C GLY A 162 -7.88 1.73 9.41
N ARG A 163 -7.65 0.44 9.68
CA ARG A 163 -6.42 0.00 10.37
C ARG A 163 -5.18 0.15 9.49
N SER A 164 -5.26 -0.39 8.28
CA SER A 164 -4.21 -0.31 7.26
C SER A 164 -3.84 1.14 6.94
N ILE A 165 -4.83 2.02 6.79
CA ILE A 165 -4.62 3.47 6.59
C ILE A 165 -3.90 4.13 7.77
N LYS A 166 -4.31 3.85 9.01
CA LYS A 166 -3.63 4.40 10.21
C LYS A 166 -2.17 4.00 10.26
N ILE A 167 -1.87 2.74 9.91
CA ILE A 167 -0.50 2.22 9.91
C ILE A 167 0.32 2.86 8.79
N PHE A 168 -0.26 2.99 7.60
CA PHE A 168 0.39 3.73 6.50
C PHE A 168 0.74 5.15 6.94
N ILE A 169 -0.22 5.91 7.49
CA ILE A 169 -0.01 7.29 7.95
C ILE A 169 1.06 7.36 9.04
N LEU A 170 1.04 6.45 10.02
CA LEU A 170 2.03 6.41 11.09
C LEU A 170 3.45 6.21 10.54
N ILE A 171 3.62 5.19 9.67
CA ILE A 171 4.93 4.86 9.09
C ILE A 171 5.40 5.98 8.17
N SER A 172 4.52 6.52 7.32
CA SER A 172 4.89 7.59 6.39
C SER A 172 5.31 8.86 7.12
N ILE A 173 4.65 9.22 8.24
CA ILE A 173 5.08 10.35 9.08
C ILE A 173 6.48 10.10 9.67
N ILE A 174 6.74 8.91 10.22
CA ILE A 174 8.07 8.56 10.75
C ILE A 174 9.12 8.62 9.63
N MET A 175 8.80 8.16 8.43
CA MET A 175 9.68 8.24 7.26
C MET A 175 9.95 9.68 6.82
N LEU A 176 8.97 10.57 6.86
CA LEU A 176 9.16 12.00 6.55
C LEU A 176 10.15 12.67 7.50
N PHE A 177 10.20 12.27 8.78
CA PHE A 177 11.19 12.78 9.73
C PHE A 177 12.57 12.14 9.54
N THR A 178 12.63 10.84 9.28
CA THR A 178 13.88 10.08 9.19
C THR A 178 14.54 10.12 7.80
N SER A 179 13.85 10.59 6.77
CA SER A 179 14.38 10.63 5.39
C SER A 179 15.52 11.64 5.26
N SER A 180 16.59 11.23 4.57
CA SER A 180 17.70 12.12 4.21
C SER A 180 17.44 12.95 2.95
N ILE A 181 16.59 12.44 2.05
CA ILE A 181 16.20 13.10 0.80
C ILE A 181 14.72 13.49 0.89
N LYS A 182 14.42 14.78 0.74
CA LYS A 182 13.05 15.33 0.88
C LYS A 182 12.30 15.48 -0.46
N GLU A 183 13.00 15.32 -1.58
CA GLU A 183 12.47 15.53 -2.93
C GLU A 183 11.28 14.60 -3.28
N TYR A 184 11.20 13.43 -2.64
CA TYR A 184 10.14 12.45 -2.88
C TYR A 184 8.96 12.56 -1.91
N ASN A 185 8.99 13.52 -0.98
CA ASN A 185 7.94 13.69 0.04
C ASN A 185 6.55 13.85 -0.57
N PHE A 186 6.46 14.47 -1.76
CA PHE A 186 5.20 14.72 -2.44
C PHE A 186 4.41 13.42 -2.71
N LEU A 187 5.07 12.25 -2.82
CA LEU A 187 4.40 10.96 -2.94
C LEU A 187 3.47 10.68 -1.75
N PHE A 188 3.93 10.95 -0.53
CA PHE A 188 3.12 10.79 0.68
C PHE A 188 2.09 11.90 0.84
N TYR A 189 2.43 13.14 0.48
CA TYR A 189 1.46 14.23 0.50
C TYR A 189 0.30 13.99 -0.48
N SER A 190 0.59 13.43 -1.67
CA SER A 190 -0.45 13.00 -2.61
C SER A 190 -1.39 11.98 -1.96
N PHE A 191 -0.82 10.95 -1.33
CA PHE A 191 -1.59 9.96 -0.60
C PHE A 191 -2.39 10.52 0.57
N TYR A 192 -1.83 11.46 1.34
CA TYR A 192 -2.60 12.13 2.39
C TYR A 192 -3.83 12.83 1.79
N GLY A 193 -3.70 13.49 0.63
CA GLY A 193 -4.84 14.11 -0.04
C GLY A 193 -5.91 13.10 -0.47
N ILE A 194 -5.49 11.93 -0.97
CA ILE A 194 -6.39 10.82 -1.29
C ILE A 194 -7.11 10.32 -0.03
N LEU A 195 -6.35 10.08 1.03
CA LEU A 195 -6.83 9.48 2.26
C LEU A 195 -7.74 10.44 3.05
N VAL A 196 -7.57 11.76 2.97
CA VAL A 196 -8.53 12.72 3.56
C VAL A 196 -9.95 12.46 3.05
N ILE A 197 -10.11 12.14 1.76
CA ILE A 197 -11.41 11.86 1.16
C ILE A 197 -11.86 10.42 1.41
N TYR A 198 -10.95 9.45 1.27
CA TYR A 198 -11.31 8.03 1.34
C TYR A 198 -11.48 7.49 2.77
N PHE A 199 -10.63 7.93 3.70
CA PHE A 199 -10.54 7.36 5.05
C PHE A 199 -11.88 7.38 5.83
N PRO A 200 -12.73 8.43 5.74
CA PRO A 200 -14.05 8.41 6.37
C PRO A 200 -15.00 7.34 5.81
N LEU A 201 -14.87 6.96 4.54
CA LEU A 201 -15.67 5.89 3.93
C LEU A 201 -15.24 4.53 4.46
N ASP A 202 -13.94 4.31 4.54
CA ASP A 202 -13.34 3.09 5.07
C ASP A 202 -13.68 2.93 6.56
N LEU A 203 -13.44 3.96 7.40
CA LEU A 203 -13.78 3.93 8.84
C LEU A 203 -15.25 3.58 9.12
N LYS A 204 -16.17 4.12 8.32
CA LYS A 204 -17.62 3.85 8.41
C LYS A 204 -18.03 2.52 7.77
N ALA A 205 -17.06 1.72 7.32
CA ALA A 205 -17.26 0.45 6.63
C ALA A 205 -18.20 0.54 5.42
N LYS A 206 -18.14 1.66 4.67
CA LYS A 206 -18.96 1.90 3.46
C LYS A 206 -18.31 1.42 2.17
N SER A 207 -17.02 1.13 2.22
CA SER A 207 -16.27 0.52 1.12
C SER A 207 -14.98 -0.10 1.64
N MET A 208 -14.35 -0.95 0.83
CA MET A 208 -13.06 -1.59 1.14
C MET A 208 -12.06 -1.25 0.04
N MET A 209 -10.84 -0.89 0.44
CA MET A 209 -9.80 -0.57 -0.53
C MET A 209 -9.29 -1.83 -1.23
N GLY A 210 -9.36 -2.97 -0.54
CA GLY A 210 -8.95 -4.27 -1.04
C GLY A 210 -7.43 -4.38 -1.20
N ASP A 211 -7.02 -5.49 -1.80
CA ASP A 211 -5.63 -5.76 -2.14
C ASP A 211 -5.06 -4.75 -3.13
N VAL A 212 -5.88 -4.14 -3.98
CA VAL A 212 -5.42 -2.98 -4.78
C VAL A 212 -4.87 -1.89 -3.87
N GLY A 213 -5.65 -1.48 -2.88
CA GLY A 213 -5.32 -0.35 -2.00
C GLY A 213 -4.18 -0.66 -1.04
N SER A 214 -4.22 -1.83 -0.40
CA SER A 214 -3.20 -2.21 0.59
C SER A 214 -1.82 -2.32 -0.06
N ASN A 215 -1.74 -2.95 -1.23
CA ASN A 215 -0.47 -3.15 -1.93
C ASN A 215 0.12 -1.85 -2.48
N VAL A 216 -0.71 -0.95 -3.03
CA VAL A 216 -0.18 0.34 -3.54
C VAL A 216 0.28 1.27 -2.43
N LEU A 217 -0.37 1.25 -1.26
CA LEU A 217 0.12 1.96 -0.07
C LEU A 217 1.47 1.36 0.40
N GLY A 218 1.55 0.03 0.48
CA GLY A 218 2.75 -0.65 0.95
C GLY A 218 3.95 -0.49 0.01
N ILE A 219 3.76 -0.63 -1.30
CA ILE A 219 4.86 -0.44 -2.27
C ILE A 219 5.39 1.00 -2.24
N THR A 220 4.53 1.97 -1.97
CA THR A 220 4.91 3.38 -1.85
C THR A 220 5.82 3.59 -0.66
N LEU A 221 5.50 3.01 0.51
CA LEU A 221 6.40 3.03 1.67
C LEU A 221 7.76 2.38 1.35
N GLY A 222 7.72 1.23 0.68
CA GLY A 222 8.93 0.48 0.32
C GLY A 222 9.86 1.23 -0.61
N ILE A 223 9.33 1.79 -1.70
CA ILE A 223 10.10 2.56 -2.67
C ILE A 223 10.58 3.87 -2.06
N PHE A 224 9.72 4.58 -1.31
CA PHE A 224 10.12 5.80 -0.62
C PHE A 224 11.30 5.54 0.32
N CYS A 225 11.25 4.49 1.14
CA CYS A 225 12.34 4.12 2.04
C CYS A 225 13.63 3.78 1.27
N SER A 226 13.49 3.06 0.15
CA SER A 226 14.62 2.67 -0.69
C SER A 226 15.30 3.86 -1.38
N LEU A 227 14.54 4.91 -1.72
CA LEU A 227 15.07 6.12 -2.37
C LEU A 227 15.64 7.14 -1.38
N THR A 228 15.14 7.21 -0.14
CA THR A 228 15.36 8.38 0.73
C THR A 228 16.22 8.14 1.97
N HIS A 229 16.48 6.90 2.34
CA HIS A 229 17.23 6.55 3.57
C HIS A 229 18.62 6.02 3.27
N SER A 230 19.53 6.11 4.24
CA SER A 230 20.83 5.45 4.18
C SER A 230 20.70 3.94 4.40
N LEU A 231 21.69 3.16 3.98
CA LEU A 231 21.69 1.70 4.16
C LEU A 231 21.50 1.26 5.62
N ILE A 232 22.04 2.03 6.57
CA ILE A 232 21.90 1.78 8.01
C ILE A 232 20.43 1.91 8.42
N VAL A 233 19.77 3.00 8.05
CA VAL A 233 18.36 3.24 8.41
C VAL A 233 17.44 2.25 7.70
N LYS A 234 17.72 1.93 6.44
CA LYS A 234 17.05 0.85 5.69
C LYS A 234 17.13 -0.48 6.44
N SER A 235 18.31 -0.84 6.95
CA SER A 235 18.53 -2.08 7.69
C SER A 235 17.72 -2.13 9.00
N ILE A 236 17.54 -1.00 9.68
CA ILE A 236 16.68 -0.91 10.87
C ILE A 236 15.21 -1.16 10.50
N TYR A 237 14.69 -0.51 9.45
CA TYR A 237 13.34 -0.77 8.96
C TYR A 237 13.16 -2.24 8.56
N LEU A 238 14.13 -2.81 7.86
CA LEU A 238 14.12 -4.22 7.45
C LEU A 238 14.06 -5.16 8.66
N LEU A 239 14.87 -4.92 9.69
CA LEU A 239 14.83 -5.71 10.91
C LEU A 239 13.45 -5.66 11.59
N LEU A 240 12.86 -4.47 11.70
CA LEU A 240 11.51 -4.29 12.26
C LEU A 240 10.45 -5.02 11.42
N LEU A 241 10.53 -4.91 10.10
CA LEU A 241 9.63 -5.61 9.18
C LEU A 241 9.72 -7.13 9.35
N ILE A 242 10.93 -7.69 9.41
CA ILE A 242 11.14 -9.12 9.62
C ILE A 242 10.54 -9.57 10.96
N ILE A 243 10.78 -8.82 12.04
CA ILE A 243 10.21 -9.12 13.35
C ILE A 243 8.68 -9.12 13.29
N ILE A 244 8.06 -8.10 12.69
CA ILE A 244 6.60 -8.02 12.55
C ILE A 244 6.05 -9.22 11.77
N HIS A 245 6.70 -9.62 10.68
CA HIS A 245 6.25 -10.76 9.87
C HIS A 245 6.38 -12.09 10.62
N ILE A 246 7.48 -12.30 11.36
CA ILE A 246 7.64 -13.50 12.21
C ILE A 246 6.56 -13.54 13.30
N LEU A 247 6.24 -12.39 13.92
CA LEU A 247 5.18 -12.30 14.91
C LEU A 247 3.79 -12.54 14.29
N ALA A 248 3.57 -12.09 13.06
CA ALA A 248 2.32 -12.30 12.32
C ALA A 248 1.96 -13.78 12.14
N GLU A 249 2.97 -14.64 11.96
CA GLU A 249 2.76 -16.08 11.81
C GLU A 249 2.38 -16.76 13.11
N LYS A 250 2.83 -16.23 14.25
CA LYS A 250 2.67 -16.86 15.56
C LYS A 250 1.50 -16.29 16.36
N ILE A 251 1.12 -15.03 16.13
CA ILE A 251 0.19 -14.30 16.96
C ILE A 251 -0.85 -13.55 16.12
N SER A 252 -2.09 -13.49 16.61
CA SER A 252 -3.12 -12.62 16.05
C SER A 252 -2.93 -11.17 16.53
N PHE A 253 -2.46 -10.28 15.65
CA PHE A 253 -2.38 -8.84 15.93
C PHE A 253 -3.73 -8.25 16.36
N SER A 254 -4.83 -8.74 15.79
CA SER A 254 -6.18 -8.32 16.21
C SER A 254 -6.46 -8.63 17.68
N ASN A 255 -5.94 -9.75 18.21
CA ASN A 255 -6.09 -10.09 19.63
C ASN A 255 -5.18 -9.23 20.51
N ILE A 256 -3.94 -8.98 20.09
CA ILE A 256 -3.01 -8.08 20.81
C ILE A 256 -3.62 -6.69 20.94
N ILE A 257 -4.11 -6.14 19.82
CA ILE A 257 -4.73 -4.81 19.78
C ILE A 257 -5.96 -4.76 20.69
N LYS A 258 -6.84 -5.77 20.65
CA LYS A 258 -8.05 -5.83 21.48
C LYS A 258 -7.73 -5.88 22.98
N ASN A 259 -6.65 -6.55 23.37
CA ASN A 259 -6.26 -6.74 24.77
C ASN A 259 -5.45 -5.58 25.36
N ASN A 260 -5.00 -4.62 24.55
CA ASN A 260 -4.30 -3.43 25.01
C ASN A 260 -5.22 -2.20 24.92
N LYS A 261 -5.50 -1.53 26.05
CA LYS A 261 -6.45 -0.39 26.10
C LYS A 261 -6.08 0.74 25.13
N ILE A 262 -4.80 1.09 25.03
CA ILE A 262 -4.32 2.19 24.19
C ILE A 262 -4.42 1.81 22.71
N LEU A 263 -3.94 0.63 22.34
CA LEU A 263 -4.01 0.16 20.95
C LEU A 263 -5.46 -0.03 20.50
N ASN A 264 -6.33 -0.55 21.37
CA ASN A 264 -7.75 -0.71 21.07
C ASN A 264 -8.44 0.64 20.87
N PHE A 265 -8.14 1.63 21.74
CA PHE A 265 -8.63 2.99 21.58
C PHE A 265 -8.23 3.57 20.22
N ILE A 266 -6.94 3.50 19.86
CA ILE A 266 -6.44 3.97 18.57
C ILE A 266 -7.08 3.21 17.39
N ASP A 267 -7.21 1.88 17.45
CA ASP A 267 -7.86 1.08 16.40
C ASP A 267 -9.34 1.47 16.22
N SER A 268 -10.04 1.75 17.32
CA SER A 268 -11.46 2.14 17.34
C SER A 268 -11.72 3.60 16.94
N LEU A 269 -10.74 4.49 17.05
CA LEU A 269 -10.92 5.91 16.78
C LEU A 269 -11.46 6.16 15.37
N GLY A 270 -12.61 6.83 15.28
CA GLY A 270 -13.30 7.17 14.03
C GLY A 270 -14.24 6.09 13.46
N ARG A 271 -14.32 4.89 14.06
CA ARG A 271 -15.29 3.84 13.72
C ARG A 271 -16.62 3.98 14.47
#